data_AF-A0A5J4ZIW4-F1
#
_entry.id   AF-A0A5J4ZIW4-F1
#
_cell.length_a   1.000
_cell.length_b   1.000
_cell.length_c   1.000
_cell.angle_alpha   90.00
_cell.angle_beta   90.00
_cell.angle_gamma   90.00
#
_symmetry.space_group_name_H-M   'P 1'
#
loop_
_entity.id
_entity.type
_entity.pdbx_description
1 polymer ?
#
loop_
_entity_poly.entity_id
_entity_poly.type
_entity_poly.pdbx_seq_one_letter_code
_entity_poly.pdbx_strand_id
1 'polypeptide(L)'
;MALGDLIASRYTQLSVAFSNHLVECSSHEDGDLVGQRLDRDSETANSSYSNAIATTMDTSVAYLPQTFVLCELRHEAFEACVPSGPSDCGLVSKWRPKDRIKTGCVVLVLCLNISVDPPDVIKISPCARMECWIDPFSMSPRKALETIGKSLSFQYERWQPKARYKIQLDPTVDEVKKLCTTCRKCDKSERVLFHYNGHGVPKPTANGEIWLFNKIYRKYIPLPISELDSWLKTPSIYVFDCSAAGMIVNAFMELQDWSSSSSSGPSARDCILLAACEAHETLPQSADFPADVFTSCLTTPIKMALRWFCTRSLLHESLDDSIIR
;
A
#
# COMPACT_ATOMS: atom_id res chain seq x y z
N MET A 1 30.59 28.75 42.30
CA MET A 1 29.64 29.84 41.94
C MET A 1 28.39 29.13 41.42
N ALA A 2 27.36 28.91 42.26
CA ALA A 2 26.26 29.85 42.58
C ALA A 2 25.54 30.35 41.30
N LEU A 3 24.22 30.44 41.16
CA LEU A 3 23.00 30.06 41.90
C LEU A 3 21.85 30.56 40.98
N GLY A 4 20.72 29.86 40.95
CA GLY A 4 19.38 30.40 40.63
C GLY A 4 19.01 30.53 39.15
N ASP A 5 17.73 30.56 38.76
CA ASP A 5 16.49 30.11 39.38
C ASP A 5 15.41 30.17 38.28
N LEU A 6 14.37 29.34 38.45
CA LEU A 6 12.99 29.41 37.93
C LEU A 6 12.57 30.57 36.98
N ILE A 7 11.85 30.22 35.90
CA ILE A 7 10.50 30.74 35.59
C ILE A 7 9.83 29.85 34.53
N ALA A 8 8.63 29.36 34.86
CA ALA A 8 7.67 28.77 33.96
C ALA A 8 6.85 29.88 33.28
N SER A 9 6.52 29.76 31.99
CA SER A 9 5.33 30.41 31.42
C SER A 9 5.00 29.96 29.99
N ARG A 10 3.84 29.29 29.89
CA ARG A 10 2.76 29.47 28.89
C ARG A 10 3.00 28.98 27.45
N TYR A 11 2.52 27.75 27.24
CA TYR A 11 1.89 27.34 25.99
C TYR A 11 0.74 28.31 25.63
N THR A 12 0.78 28.84 24.42
CA THR A 12 -0.36 29.54 23.81
C THR A 12 -0.85 28.66 22.67
N GLN A 13 -1.90 27.87 22.93
CA GLN A 13 -2.68 27.21 21.88
C GLN A 13 -3.55 28.27 21.20
N LEU A 14 -3.25 28.57 19.94
CA LEU A 14 -4.18 29.26 19.05
C LEU A 14 -5.12 28.21 18.46
N SER A 15 -6.36 28.19 18.93
CA SER A 15 -7.47 27.42 18.36
C SER A 15 -7.93 28.09 17.07
N VAL A 16 -7.44 27.60 15.92
CA VAL A 16 -8.05 27.87 14.62
C VAL A 16 -9.23 26.91 14.47
N ALA A 17 -10.44 27.45 14.60
CA ALA A 17 -11.66 26.75 14.26
C ALA A 17 -11.76 26.60 12.73
N PHE A 18 -11.52 25.39 12.21
CA PHE A 18 -11.93 25.03 10.86
C PHE A 18 -13.30 24.37 10.91
N SER A 19 -14.26 25.02 10.26
CA SER A 19 -15.62 24.54 10.05
C SER A 19 -15.59 23.34 9.09
N ASN A 20 -16.04 22.17 9.57
CA ASN A 20 -16.27 21.00 8.73
C ASN A 20 -17.56 21.22 7.93
N HIS A 21 -17.43 21.76 6.71
CA HIS A 21 -18.50 21.71 5.73
C HIS A 21 -18.50 20.32 5.09
N LEU A 22 -19.37 19.44 5.58
CA LEU A 22 -19.64 18.15 4.92
C LEU A 22 -20.33 18.45 3.59
N VAL A 23 -19.73 18.02 2.49
CA VAL A 23 -20.33 17.98 1.16
C VAL A 23 -21.03 16.63 1.04
N GLU A 24 -22.36 16.65 1.06
CA GLU A 24 -23.19 15.47 0.84
C GLU A 24 -23.50 15.38 -0.67
N CYS A 25 -22.95 14.38 -1.34
CA CYS A 25 -23.25 14.10 -2.75
C CYS A 25 -24.57 13.31 -2.84
N SER A 26 -25.57 13.93 -3.44
CA SER A 26 -26.88 13.38 -3.77
C SER A 26 -26.82 12.36 -4.92
N SER A 27 -27.45 11.20 -4.71
CA SER A 27 -27.88 10.29 -5.77
C SER A 27 -29.30 10.67 -6.24
N HIS A 28 -29.45 10.85 -7.55
CA HIS A 28 -30.73 10.96 -8.28
C HIS A 28 -31.56 9.67 -8.14
N GLU A 29 -32.89 9.80 -8.05
CA GLU A 29 -33.87 9.20 -8.98
C GLU A 29 -35.26 9.83 -8.80
N ASP A 30 -36.02 9.85 -9.90
CA ASP A 30 -37.21 10.64 -10.25
C ASP A 30 -38.53 10.31 -9.51
N GLY A 31 -39.48 11.25 -9.57
CA GLY A 31 -40.91 10.94 -9.42
C GLY A 31 -41.83 12.14 -9.14
N ASP A 32 -42.28 12.83 -10.19
CA ASP A 32 -43.34 13.85 -10.19
C ASP A 32 -44.65 13.39 -9.54
N LEU A 33 -45.36 14.30 -8.85
CA LEU A 33 -46.82 14.52 -9.03
C LEU A 33 -47.30 15.81 -8.31
N VAL A 34 -47.97 16.65 -9.10
CA VAL A 34 -48.54 17.97 -8.79
C VAL A 34 -49.91 17.85 -8.10
N GLY A 35 -50.24 18.75 -7.16
CA GLY A 35 -51.62 18.92 -6.70
C GLY A 35 -51.89 19.88 -5.54
N GLN A 36 -51.94 21.19 -5.84
CA GLN A 36 -52.90 22.23 -5.34
C GLN A 36 -53.26 22.28 -3.83
N ARG A 37 -52.82 23.32 -3.12
CA ARG A 37 -53.54 24.60 -2.81
C ARG A 37 -54.62 24.52 -1.71
N LEU A 38 -54.36 25.20 -0.59
CA LEU A 38 -55.17 26.25 0.06
C LEU A 38 -55.00 26.25 1.59
N ASP A 39 -54.56 27.41 2.08
CA ASP A 39 -55.00 28.14 3.28
C ASP A 39 -55.27 27.37 4.58
N ARG A 40 -54.60 27.80 5.67
CA ARG A 40 -55.19 28.70 6.69
C ARG A 40 -54.31 28.77 7.95
N ASP A 41 -53.76 29.97 8.17
CA ASP A 41 -53.46 30.72 9.42
C ASP A 41 -52.88 29.96 10.65
N SER A 42 -51.70 30.31 11.18
CA SER A 42 -51.40 31.52 12.01
C SER A 42 -52.40 31.64 13.18
N GLU A 43 -52.09 31.74 14.48
CA GLU A 43 -51.04 32.47 15.19
C GLU A 43 -51.33 32.30 16.71
N THR A 44 -50.32 32.37 17.57
CA THR A 44 -50.40 33.17 18.82
C THR A 44 -48.96 33.54 19.22
N ALA A 45 -48.38 34.54 18.57
CA ALA A 45 -48.47 35.97 18.84
C ALA A 45 -47.45 36.45 19.89
N ASN A 46 -46.39 37.06 19.33
CA ASN A 46 -45.52 38.03 19.97
C ASN A 46 -46.30 39.31 20.34
N SER A 47 -46.00 39.82 21.54
CA SER A 47 -45.77 41.21 21.98
C SER A 47 -46.50 42.43 21.39
N SER A 48 -46.54 43.48 22.23
CA SER A 48 -46.79 44.93 22.00
C SER A 48 -48.26 45.39 22.13
N TYR A 49 -48.64 46.52 22.72
CA TYR A 49 -48.01 47.83 22.96
C TYR A 49 -48.66 48.55 24.15
N SER A 50 -47.90 49.38 24.88
CA SER A 50 -48.22 50.81 25.03
C SER A 50 -47.16 51.56 25.85
N ASN A 51 -46.50 52.50 25.19
CA ASN A 51 -45.62 53.53 25.75
C ASN A 51 -46.41 54.59 26.54
N ALA A 52 -45.87 55.08 27.67
CA ALA A 52 -45.27 56.43 27.78
C ALA A 52 -45.27 57.00 29.23
N ILE A 53 -44.05 57.26 29.76
CA ILE A 53 -43.59 58.45 30.53
C ILE A 53 -44.25 58.68 31.93
N ALA A 54 -43.58 58.76 33.09
CA ALA A 54 -42.25 59.29 33.44
C ALA A 54 -41.64 58.67 34.74
N THR A 55 -40.32 58.61 34.76
CA THR A 55 -39.40 58.73 35.94
C THR A 55 -39.67 57.92 37.20
N THR A 56 -39.02 56.75 37.31
CA THR A 56 -38.31 56.29 38.52
C THR A 56 -37.20 55.32 38.12
N MET A 57 -36.07 55.40 38.82
CA MET A 57 -34.86 54.61 38.60
C MET A 57 -35.11 53.09 38.45
N ASP A 58 -34.62 52.55 37.35
CA ASP A 58 -33.89 51.28 37.20
C ASP A 58 -33.97 50.30 38.40
N THR A 59 -34.83 49.27 38.34
CA THR A 59 -34.87 48.17 39.35
C THR A 59 -35.73 46.97 38.92
N SER A 60 -35.62 46.49 37.68
CA SER A 60 -36.38 45.29 37.24
C SER A 60 -35.53 44.06 36.97
N VAL A 61 -34.23 44.20 36.68
CA VAL A 61 -33.34 43.04 36.47
C VAL A 61 -32.93 42.36 37.78
N ALA A 62 -33.17 43.02 38.92
CA ALA A 62 -32.83 42.50 40.25
C ALA A 62 -33.75 41.36 40.73
N TYR A 63 -34.97 41.25 40.18
CA TYR A 63 -35.98 40.28 40.63
C TYR A 63 -36.07 39.02 39.75
N LEU A 64 -35.30 38.94 38.66
CA LEU A 64 -35.18 37.76 37.80
C LEU A 64 -33.71 37.34 37.74
N PRO A 65 -33.24 36.47 38.66
CA PRO A 65 -31.87 36.01 38.62
C PRO A 65 -31.64 35.21 37.33
N GLN A 66 -30.71 35.68 36.49
CA GLN A 66 -30.29 34.98 35.26
C GLN A 66 -29.33 33.81 35.54
N THR A 67 -28.97 33.60 36.80
CA THR A 67 -28.06 32.53 37.23
C THR A 67 -28.85 31.23 37.40
N PHE A 68 -28.73 30.34 36.42
CA PHE A 68 -29.19 28.96 36.56
C PHE A 68 -28.20 28.18 37.43
N VAL A 69 -28.69 27.63 38.55
CA VAL A 69 -27.91 26.82 39.49
C VAL A 69 -28.42 25.39 39.41
N LEU A 70 -27.52 24.40 39.46
CA LEU A 70 -27.86 22.97 39.31
C LEU A 70 -28.40 22.57 37.92
N CYS A 71 -28.02 23.29 36.86
CA CYS A 71 -28.35 22.94 35.47
C CYS A 71 -27.14 22.43 34.66
N GLU A 72 -26.03 22.06 35.33
CA GLU A 72 -24.90 21.41 34.66
C GLU A 72 -25.27 19.97 34.22
N LEU A 73 -24.56 19.42 33.23
CA LEU A 73 -24.70 18.04 32.73
C LEU A 73 -24.85 16.97 33.82
N ARG A 74 -24.19 17.13 34.98
CA ARG A 74 -24.30 16.19 36.12
C ARG A 74 -25.67 16.17 36.80
N HIS A 75 -26.54 17.13 36.48
CA HIS A 75 -27.89 17.26 37.04
C HIS A 75 -28.97 17.03 35.98
N GLU A 76 -28.60 16.68 34.73
CA GLU A 76 -29.59 16.14 33.80
C GLU A 76 -30.12 14.81 34.37
N ALA A 77 -31.41 14.78 34.65
CA ALA A 77 -32.04 13.62 35.24
C ALA A 77 -32.12 12.49 34.20
N PHE A 78 -31.49 11.38 34.56
CA PHE A 78 -31.85 10.03 34.12
C PHE A 78 -31.55 9.64 32.66
N GLU A 79 -30.36 9.92 32.15
CA GLU A 79 -29.83 9.10 31.06
C GLU A 79 -29.24 7.79 31.62
N ALA A 80 -30.13 6.78 31.59
CA ALA A 80 -29.90 5.34 31.62
C ALA A 80 -28.96 4.80 32.71
N CYS A 81 -29.53 4.01 33.63
CA CYS A 81 -28.80 2.95 34.32
C CYS A 81 -27.90 2.22 33.32
N VAL A 82 -26.58 2.45 33.37
CA VAL A 82 -25.62 1.62 32.68
C VAL A 82 -25.80 0.23 33.29
N PRO A 83 -26.27 -0.79 32.53
CA PRO A 83 -26.42 -2.11 33.09
C PRO A 83 -25.06 -2.55 33.60
N SER A 84 -24.97 -2.91 34.88
CA SER A 84 -23.79 -3.56 35.46
C SER A 84 -23.72 -5.02 35.01
N GLY A 85 -23.66 -5.20 33.70
CA GLY A 85 -23.46 -6.45 32.97
C GLY A 85 -22.60 -6.14 31.74
N PRO A 86 -21.91 -7.14 31.16
CA PRO A 86 -21.06 -6.91 30.00
C PRO A 86 -21.94 -6.34 28.88
N SER A 87 -21.77 -5.05 28.61
CA SER A 87 -22.45 -4.40 27.51
C SER A 87 -21.82 -4.89 26.22
N ASP A 88 -22.50 -5.79 25.49
CA ASP A 88 -22.11 -6.16 24.11
C ASP A 88 -22.19 -4.96 23.14
N CYS A 89 -22.68 -3.81 23.62
CA CYS A 89 -22.82 -2.54 22.90
C CYS A 89 -21.69 -1.53 23.22
N GLY A 90 -20.57 -1.96 23.80
CA GLY A 90 -19.39 -1.10 23.96
C GLY A 90 -18.78 -0.72 22.61
N LEU A 91 -18.01 0.38 22.57
CA LEU A 91 -17.24 0.80 21.39
C LEU A 91 -16.25 -0.33 21.03
N VAL A 92 -16.64 -1.23 20.12
CA VAL A 92 -15.78 -2.34 19.69
C VAL A 92 -14.57 -1.75 18.98
N SER A 93 -13.44 -1.78 19.67
CA SER A 93 -12.16 -1.39 19.08
C SER A 93 -11.83 -2.34 17.92
N LYS A 94 -11.88 -1.81 16.69
CA LYS A 94 -11.46 -2.50 15.47
C LYS A 94 -9.96 -2.35 15.18
N TRP A 95 -9.17 -1.77 16.10
CA TRP A 95 -7.74 -1.47 15.85
C TRP A 95 -6.82 -2.69 15.96
N ARG A 96 -7.28 -3.79 16.56
CA ARG A 96 -6.47 -5.00 16.71
C ARG A 96 -6.54 -5.85 15.45
N PRO A 97 -5.42 -6.04 14.72
CA PRO A 97 -5.37 -7.07 13.69
C PRO A 97 -5.63 -8.42 14.37
N LYS A 98 -6.65 -9.15 13.92
CA LYS A 98 -7.03 -10.44 14.50
C LYS A 98 -5.91 -11.48 14.34
N ASP A 99 -5.26 -11.50 13.18
CA ASP A 99 -4.22 -12.47 12.85
C ASP A 99 -2.90 -11.79 12.46
N ARG A 100 -1.81 -12.19 13.13
CA ARG A 100 -0.45 -11.77 12.76
C ARG A 100 0.14 -12.79 11.78
N ILE A 101 -0.05 -12.53 10.49
CA ILE A 101 0.51 -13.38 9.43
C ILE A 101 2.01 -13.11 9.28
N LYS A 102 2.79 -14.19 9.17
CA LYS A 102 4.22 -14.15 8.90
C LYS A 102 4.51 -14.68 7.50
N THR A 103 5.59 -14.21 6.89
CA THR A 103 6.14 -14.79 5.66
C THR A 103 7.17 -15.84 6.01
N GLY A 104 6.88 -17.11 5.69
CA GLY A 104 7.68 -18.28 6.09
C GLY A 104 8.67 -18.77 5.03
N CYS A 105 8.30 -18.67 3.75
CA CYS A 105 9.18 -18.99 2.61
C CYS A 105 9.25 -17.80 1.65
N VAL A 106 10.45 -17.60 1.10
CA VAL A 106 10.74 -16.66 0.01
C VAL A 106 11.29 -17.46 -1.17
N VAL A 107 10.61 -17.35 -2.31
CA VAL A 107 10.99 -17.94 -3.59
C VAL A 107 11.51 -16.81 -4.48
N LEU A 108 12.77 -16.90 -4.90
CA LEU A 108 13.43 -15.93 -5.79
C LEU A 108 13.65 -16.59 -7.15
N VAL A 109 12.94 -16.13 -8.16
CA VAL A 109 13.05 -16.58 -9.55
C VAL A 109 13.68 -15.47 -10.38
N LEU A 110 14.88 -15.73 -10.88
CA LEU A 110 15.63 -14.79 -11.70
C LEU A 110 15.73 -15.32 -13.12
N CYS A 111 15.18 -14.57 -14.08
CA CYS A 111 15.24 -14.89 -15.50
C CYS A 111 16.01 -13.78 -16.23
N LEU A 112 17.35 -13.91 -16.26
CA LEU A 112 18.26 -12.84 -16.69
C LEU A 112 19.02 -13.15 -17.97
N ASN A 113 19.30 -14.43 -18.26
CA ASN A 113 20.04 -14.89 -19.46
C ASN A 113 21.18 -13.95 -19.88
N ILE A 114 22.11 -13.73 -18.94
CA ILE A 114 23.11 -12.67 -19.03
C ILE A 114 23.87 -12.72 -20.36
N SER A 115 24.00 -11.57 -21.02
CA SER A 115 24.60 -11.34 -22.36
C SER A 115 23.69 -11.64 -23.55
N VAL A 116 22.46 -12.08 -23.34
CA VAL A 116 21.48 -12.31 -24.41
C VAL A 116 20.22 -11.52 -24.10
N ASP A 117 20.02 -10.44 -24.85
CA ASP A 117 18.84 -9.59 -24.70
C ASP A 117 17.59 -10.25 -25.30
N PRO A 118 16.41 -10.12 -24.67
CA PRO A 118 15.17 -10.62 -25.24
C PRO A 118 14.77 -9.80 -26.47
N PRO A 119 14.02 -10.40 -27.42
CA PRO A 119 13.77 -9.82 -28.74
C PRO A 119 12.94 -8.53 -28.74
N ASP A 120 12.23 -8.25 -27.66
CA ASP A 120 11.33 -7.11 -27.49
C ASP A 120 11.96 -5.94 -26.72
N VAL A 121 13.24 -6.05 -26.33
CA VAL A 121 13.99 -5.00 -25.65
C VAL A 121 15.18 -4.58 -26.50
N ILE A 122 15.16 -3.32 -26.94
CA ILE A 122 16.31 -2.69 -27.56
C ILE A 122 17.06 -1.92 -26.47
N LYS A 123 18.32 -2.28 -26.22
CA LYS A 123 19.17 -1.58 -25.26
C LYS A 123 19.93 -0.44 -25.94
N ILE A 124 19.84 0.75 -25.37
CA ILE A 124 20.68 1.89 -25.73
C ILE A 124 22.12 1.71 -25.19
N SER A 125 23.09 2.48 -25.69
CA SER A 125 24.45 2.49 -25.16
C SER A 125 24.84 3.91 -24.74
N PRO A 126 25.15 4.16 -23.47
CA PRO A 126 25.14 3.23 -22.33
C PRO A 126 23.71 2.89 -21.84
N CYS A 127 23.52 1.77 -21.14
CA CYS A 127 22.23 1.43 -20.51
C CYS A 127 22.39 0.92 -19.07
N ALA A 128 21.28 0.93 -18.33
CA ALA A 128 21.11 0.22 -17.07
C ALA A 128 21.44 -1.27 -17.24
N ARG A 129 22.36 -1.79 -16.42
CA ARG A 129 22.82 -3.19 -16.47
C ARG A 129 23.04 -3.82 -15.10
N MET A 130 23.29 -3.00 -14.09
CA MET A 130 23.58 -3.49 -12.75
C MET A 130 22.33 -4.17 -12.18
N GLU A 131 22.50 -5.36 -11.61
CA GLU A 131 21.44 -6.17 -11.01
C GLU A 131 21.85 -6.47 -9.58
N CYS A 132 20.99 -6.17 -8.60
CA CYS A 132 21.25 -6.37 -7.18
C CYS A 132 22.60 -5.78 -6.74
N TRP A 133 22.93 -4.60 -7.28
CA TRP A 133 24.18 -3.87 -7.08
C TRP A 133 25.45 -4.56 -7.62
N ILE A 134 25.29 -5.51 -8.54
CA ILE A 134 26.39 -6.24 -9.19
C ILE A 134 26.37 -5.94 -10.69
N ASP A 135 27.54 -5.62 -11.26
CA ASP A 135 27.69 -5.57 -12.70
C ASP A 135 27.78 -7.00 -13.26
N PRO A 136 26.77 -7.47 -14.04
CA PRO A 136 26.76 -8.84 -14.57
C PRO A 136 27.88 -9.10 -15.58
N PHE A 137 28.51 -8.07 -16.16
CA PHE A 137 29.59 -8.21 -17.14
C PHE A 137 30.99 -8.18 -16.49
N SER A 138 31.08 -7.93 -15.18
CA SER A 138 32.35 -7.95 -14.43
C SER A 138 32.91 -9.36 -14.20
N MET A 139 32.13 -10.41 -14.50
CA MET A 139 32.52 -11.82 -14.34
C MET A 139 31.83 -12.71 -15.38
N SER A 140 32.11 -14.02 -15.37
CA SER A 140 31.45 -14.94 -16.29
C SER A 140 29.93 -14.98 -16.04
N PRO A 141 29.07 -15.10 -17.10
CA PRO A 141 27.62 -15.04 -16.97
C PRO A 141 27.05 -15.96 -15.87
N ARG A 142 27.53 -17.20 -15.80
CA ARG A 142 27.10 -18.14 -14.77
C ARG A 142 27.43 -17.67 -13.36
N LYS A 143 28.66 -17.16 -13.14
CA LYS A 143 29.09 -16.67 -11.83
C LYS A 143 28.35 -15.38 -11.46
N ALA A 144 28.11 -14.50 -12.42
CA ALA A 144 27.31 -13.30 -12.24
C ALA A 144 25.91 -13.65 -11.75
N LEU A 145 25.22 -14.56 -12.44
CA LEU A 145 23.87 -15.01 -12.08
C LEU A 145 23.82 -15.61 -10.67
N GLU A 146 24.79 -16.45 -10.31
CA GLU A 146 24.89 -17.02 -8.95
C GLU A 146 25.14 -15.94 -7.89
N THR A 147 25.95 -14.92 -8.20
CA THR A 147 26.27 -13.82 -7.28
C THR A 147 25.07 -12.89 -7.10
N ILE A 148 24.35 -12.57 -8.17
CA ILE A 148 23.12 -11.77 -8.16
C ILE A 148 22.05 -12.47 -7.30
N GLY A 149 21.82 -13.77 -7.52
CA GLY A 149 20.85 -14.53 -6.72
C GLY A 149 21.17 -14.54 -5.22
N LYS A 150 22.45 -14.70 -4.86
CA LYS A 150 22.89 -14.62 -3.45
C LYS A 150 22.74 -13.22 -2.88
N SER A 151 23.09 -12.18 -3.64
CA SER A 151 22.91 -10.77 -3.24
C SER A 151 21.44 -10.49 -2.96
N LEU A 152 20.54 -10.88 -3.85
CA LEU A 152 19.09 -10.68 -3.67
C LEU A 152 18.57 -11.40 -2.41
N SER A 153 18.99 -12.64 -2.17
CA SER A 153 18.64 -13.38 -0.95
C SER A 153 19.08 -12.61 0.29
N PHE A 154 20.32 -12.15 0.32
CA PHE A 154 20.86 -11.38 1.45
C PHE A 154 20.12 -10.06 1.68
N GLN A 155 19.73 -9.36 0.61
CA GLN A 155 18.96 -8.12 0.72
C GLN A 155 17.59 -8.37 1.36
N TYR A 156 16.88 -9.43 0.97
CA TYR A 156 15.61 -9.80 1.62
C TYR A 156 15.79 -10.35 3.05
N GLU A 157 16.84 -11.13 3.31
CA GLU A 157 17.17 -11.66 4.64
C GLU A 157 17.29 -10.56 5.69
N ARG A 158 17.76 -9.37 5.31
CA ARG A 158 17.81 -8.19 6.18
C ARG A 158 16.43 -7.76 6.70
N TRP A 159 15.37 -7.98 5.91
CA TRP A 159 13.99 -7.65 6.26
C TRP A 159 13.28 -8.79 6.99
N GLN A 160 13.51 -10.04 6.56
CA GLN A 160 12.92 -11.23 7.18
C GLN A 160 13.98 -12.34 7.35
N PRO A 161 14.78 -12.33 8.42
CA PRO A 161 15.91 -13.26 8.58
C PRO A 161 15.47 -14.69 8.93
N LYS A 162 14.24 -14.89 9.41
CA LYS A 162 13.74 -16.20 9.85
C LYS A 162 13.03 -16.99 8.74
N ALA A 163 12.81 -16.39 7.57
CA ALA A 163 12.21 -17.08 6.45
C ALA A 163 13.19 -18.03 5.77
N ARG A 164 12.66 -19.03 5.07
CA ARG A 164 13.46 -19.93 4.23
C ARG A 164 13.57 -19.36 2.83
N TYR A 165 14.80 -19.13 2.38
CA TYR A 165 15.10 -18.60 1.05
C TYR A 165 15.40 -19.71 0.06
N LYS A 166 14.79 -19.63 -1.12
CA LYS A 166 14.99 -20.56 -2.23
C LYS A 166 15.21 -19.77 -3.52
N ILE A 167 16.39 -19.92 -4.09
CA ILE A 167 16.81 -19.21 -5.30
C ILE A 167 16.72 -20.18 -6.48
N GLN A 168 16.13 -19.73 -7.57
CA GLN A 168 16.11 -20.42 -8.85
C GLN A 168 16.57 -19.48 -9.95
N LEU A 169 17.61 -19.89 -10.67
CA LEU A 169 18.34 -19.09 -11.65
C LEU A 169 18.09 -19.62 -13.05
N ASP A 170 17.59 -18.76 -13.94
CA ASP A 170 17.10 -19.08 -15.29
C ASP A 170 16.28 -20.39 -15.35
N PRO A 171 15.21 -20.54 -14.55
CA PRO A 171 14.51 -21.82 -14.44
C PRO A 171 13.75 -22.28 -15.68
N THR A 172 13.44 -23.56 -15.64
CA THR A 172 12.30 -24.17 -16.36
C THR A 172 10.99 -24.10 -15.58
N VAL A 173 9.86 -24.22 -16.29
CA VAL A 173 8.51 -24.29 -15.69
C VAL A 173 8.41 -25.40 -14.63
N ASP A 174 8.97 -26.57 -14.90
CA ASP A 174 8.93 -27.72 -13.97
C ASP A 174 9.66 -27.42 -12.66
N GLU A 175 10.78 -26.69 -12.71
CA GLU A 175 11.54 -26.30 -11.53
C GLU A 175 10.76 -25.28 -10.69
N VAL A 176 10.15 -24.28 -11.32
CA VAL A 176 9.29 -23.29 -10.62
C VAL A 176 8.09 -23.99 -10.00
N LYS A 177 7.42 -24.90 -10.72
CA LYS A 177 6.30 -25.69 -10.22
C LYS A 177 6.68 -26.51 -8.99
N LYS A 178 7.78 -27.25 -9.08
CA LYS A 178 8.29 -28.06 -7.97
C LYS A 178 8.61 -27.17 -6.76
N LEU A 179 9.22 -26.02 -6.98
CA LEU A 179 9.60 -25.10 -5.93
C LEU A 179 8.39 -24.48 -5.23
N CYS A 180 7.45 -23.91 -5.99
CA CYS A 180 6.22 -23.29 -5.48
C CYS A 180 5.38 -24.28 -4.67
N THR A 181 5.14 -25.47 -5.24
CA THR A 181 4.38 -26.52 -4.56
C THR A 181 5.08 -27.03 -3.31
N THR A 182 6.41 -27.07 -3.29
CA THR A 182 7.18 -27.45 -2.09
C THR A 182 7.06 -26.38 -1.01
N CYS A 183 7.24 -25.10 -1.33
CA CYS A 183 7.14 -24.03 -0.32
C CYS A 183 5.74 -23.94 0.28
N ARG A 184 4.67 -24.04 -0.53
CA ARG A 184 3.30 -24.09 0.03
C ARG A 184 3.06 -25.32 0.90
N LYS A 185 3.60 -26.49 0.56
CA LYS A 185 3.47 -27.69 1.41
C LYS A 185 4.14 -27.51 2.77
N CYS A 186 5.26 -26.80 2.83
CA CYS A 186 5.97 -26.50 4.08
C CYS A 186 5.28 -25.40 4.90
N ASP A 187 4.69 -24.39 4.24
CA ASP A 187 4.08 -23.21 4.87
C ASP A 187 2.57 -23.16 4.63
N LYS A 188 1.82 -24.03 5.32
CA LYS A 188 0.38 -24.16 5.09
C LYS A 188 -0.42 -22.92 5.50
N SER A 189 -0.02 -22.25 6.58
CA SER A 189 -0.70 -21.08 7.14
C SER A 189 0.13 -19.79 7.06
N GLU A 190 1.42 -19.89 6.72
CA GLU A 190 2.30 -18.74 6.57
C GLU A 190 2.28 -18.23 5.12
N ARG A 191 2.60 -16.94 4.96
CA ARG A 191 2.69 -16.30 3.65
C ARG A 191 3.91 -16.80 2.90
N VAL A 192 3.75 -17.07 1.61
CA VAL A 192 4.87 -17.33 0.70
C VAL A 192 5.11 -16.09 -0.15
N LEU A 193 6.34 -15.58 -0.17
CA LEU A 193 6.76 -14.52 -1.09
C LEU A 193 7.31 -15.16 -2.37
N PHE A 194 6.82 -14.71 -3.52
CA PHE A 194 7.34 -15.05 -4.83
C PHE A 194 7.88 -13.80 -5.52
N HIS A 195 9.19 -13.73 -5.67
CA HIS A 195 9.86 -12.68 -6.41
C HIS A 195 10.22 -13.19 -7.79
N TYR A 196 9.82 -12.47 -8.83
CA TYR A 196 10.14 -12.75 -10.22
C TYR A 196 10.83 -11.53 -10.84
N ASN A 197 12.06 -11.73 -11.31
CA ASN A 197 12.78 -10.78 -12.14
C ASN A 197 12.83 -11.33 -13.58
N GLY A 198 12.24 -10.58 -14.52
CA GLY A 198 12.04 -10.98 -15.90
C GLY A 198 12.85 -10.19 -16.92
N HIS A 199 14.05 -9.67 -16.56
CA HIS A 199 14.81 -8.78 -17.45
C HIS A 199 15.47 -9.45 -18.66
N GLY A 200 15.69 -10.77 -18.62
CA GLY A 200 16.31 -11.56 -19.69
C GLY A 200 15.33 -12.32 -20.59
N VAL A 201 14.03 -12.06 -20.42
CA VAL A 201 12.94 -12.73 -21.14
C VAL A 201 11.97 -11.69 -21.70
N PRO A 202 11.10 -12.06 -22.67
CA PRO A 202 10.11 -11.14 -23.19
C PRO A 202 9.15 -10.61 -22.12
N LYS A 203 8.51 -9.48 -22.42
CA LYS A 203 7.45 -8.90 -21.59
C LYS A 203 6.27 -9.86 -21.39
N PRO A 204 5.58 -9.77 -20.24
CA PRO A 204 4.35 -10.53 -20.01
C PRO A 204 3.29 -10.25 -21.09
N THR A 205 2.47 -11.26 -21.40
CA THR A 205 1.48 -11.19 -22.47
C THR A 205 0.10 -10.77 -21.95
N ALA A 206 -0.78 -10.33 -22.86
CA ALA A 206 -2.19 -10.02 -22.55
C ALA A 206 -2.99 -11.26 -22.12
N ASN A 207 -2.49 -12.46 -22.45
CA ASN A 207 -3.10 -13.72 -22.03
C ASN A 207 -2.79 -14.08 -20.57
N GLY A 208 -2.05 -13.24 -19.85
CA GLY A 208 -1.64 -13.49 -18.48
C GLY A 208 -0.55 -14.54 -18.37
N GLU A 209 0.51 -14.40 -19.16
CA GLU A 209 1.67 -15.29 -19.14
C GLU A 209 2.95 -14.52 -18.78
N ILE A 210 3.79 -15.14 -17.95
CA ILE A 210 5.19 -14.74 -17.75
C ILE A 210 6.11 -15.72 -18.46
N TRP A 211 7.37 -15.35 -18.67
CA TRP A 211 8.29 -16.15 -19.47
C TRP A 211 9.39 -16.78 -18.61
N LEU A 212 9.68 -18.05 -18.89
CA LEU A 212 10.77 -18.84 -18.33
C LEU A 212 11.60 -19.45 -19.46
N PHE A 213 12.61 -20.27 -19.13
CA PHE A 213 13.45 -20.92 -20.11
C PHE A 213 13.10 -22.40 -20.32
N ASN A 214 13.56 -22.95 -21.44
CA ASN A 214 13.73 -24.39 -21.57
C ASN A 214 15.12 -24.82 -21.09
N LYS A 215 15.33 -26.12 -20.85
CA LYS A 215 16.60 -26.68 -20.34
C LYS A 215 17.85 -26.33 -21.15
N ILE A 216 17.67 -26.01 -22.43
CA ILE A 216 18.77 -25.71 -23.37
C ILE A 216 18.89 -24.22 -23.69
N TYR A 217 18.09 -23.35 -23.04
CA TYR A 217 18.11 -21.89 -23.20
C TYR A 217 17.99 -21.39 -24.65
N ARG A 218 17.18 -22.07 -25.46
CA ARG A 218 16.93 -21.70 -26.87
C ARG A 218 15.56 -21.10 -27.11
N LYS A 219 14.61 -21.35 -26.21
CA LYS A 219 13.23 -20.90 -26.33
C LYS A 219 12.77 -20.36 -24.99
N TYR A 220 12.02 -19.27 -25.04
CA TYR A 220 11.20 -18.82 -23.94
C TYR A 220 9.95 -19.69 -23.85
N ILE A 221 9.61 -20.11 -22.65
CA ILE A 221 8.46 -20.96 -22.37
C ILE A 221 7.46 -20.13 -21.56
N PRO A 222 6.22 -19.96 -22.03
CA PRO A 222 5.21 -19.21 -21.29
C PRO A 222 4.78 -20.02 -20.06
N LEU A 223 4.58 -19.33 -18.94
CA LEU A 223 3.98 -19.81 -17.71
C LEU A 223 2.72 -18.97 -17.44
N PRO A 224 1.53 -19.56 -17.57
CA PRO A 224 0.28 -18.89 -17.21
C PRO A 224 0.25 -18.50 -15.73
N ILE A 225 -0.22 -17.29 -15.44
CA ILE A 225 -0.41 -16.78 -14.09
C ILE A 225 -1.41 -17.64 -13.29
N SER A 226 -2.40 -18.21 -13.96
CA SER A 226 -3.36 -19.15 -13.37
C SER A 226 -2.68 -20.39 -12.79
N GLU A 227 -1.67 -20.93 -13.46
CA GLU A 227 -0.90 -22.07 -12.96
C GLU A 227 -0.05 -21.66 -11.75
N LEU A 228 0.64 -20.52 -11.83
CA LEU A 228 1.45 -20.00 -10.73
C LEU A 228 0.62 -19.77 -9.46
N ASP A 229 -0.54 -19.13 -9.59
CA ASP A 229 -1.51 -18.91 -8.51
C ASP A 229 -1.99 -20.25 -7.92
N SER A 230 -2.28 -21.24 -8.77
CA SER A 230 -2.73 -22.57 -8.32
C SER A 230 -1.67 -23.31 -7.48
N TRP A 231 -0.38 -23.08 -7.74
CA TRP A 231 0.72 -23.72 -7.01
C TRP A 231 1.00 -23.05 -5.68
N LEU A 232 1.00 -21.72 -5.66
CA LEU A 232 1.34 -20.94 -4.48
C LEU A 232 0.15 -20.75 -3.57
N LYS A 233 -1.07 -20.53 -4.06
CA LYS A 233 -2.29 -20.31 -3.25
C LYS A 233 -2.14 -19.22 -2.18
N THR A 234 -3.18 -19.00 -1.40
CA THR A 234 -3.18 -18.04 -0.29
C THR A 234 -2.70 -18.67 1.03
N PRO A 235 -2.07 -17.90 1.94
CA PRO A 235 -1.69 -16.49 1.79
C PRO A 235 -0.38 -16.32 1.00
N SER A 236 -0.32 -15.39 0.06
CA SER A 236 0.86 -15.16 -0.80
C SER A 236 1.13 -13.67 -1.05
N ILE A 237 2.36 -13.35 -1.40
CA ILE A 237 2.77 -12.03 -1.90
C ILE A 237 3.68 -12.22 -3.12
N TYR A 238 3.48 -11.42 -4.15
CA TYR A 238 4.22 -11.48 -5.38
C TYR A 238 4.92 -10.14 -5.65
N VAL A 239 6.16 -10.23 -6.13
CA VAL A 239 6.96 -9.08 -6.58
C VAL A 239 7.38 -9.36 -8.02
N PHE A 240 6.94 -8.52 -8.95
CA PHE A 240 7.26 -8.64 -10.37
C PHE A 240 8.12 -7.46 -10.81
N ASP A 241 9.42 -7.72 -10.99
CA ASP A 241 10.37 -6.78 -11.58
C ASP A 241 10.59 -7.13 -13.06
N CYS A 242 9.75 -6.53 -13.91
CA CYS A 242 9.84 -6.63 -15.35
C CYS A 242 9.11 -5.46 -16.01
N SER A 243 9.38 -5.25 -17.30
CA SER A 243 8.61 -4.31 -18.12
C SER A 243 7.20 -4.86 -18.36
N ALA A 244 6.21 -3.97 -18.50
CA ALA A 244 4.79 -4.32 -18.63
C ALA A 244 4.25 -5.18 -17.47
N ALA A 245 4.78 -5.03 -16.25
CA ALA A 245 4.38 -5.83 -15.08
C ALA A 245 2.89 -5.67 -14.72
N GLY A 246 2.26 -4.54 -15.06
CA GLY A 246 0.82 -4.34 -14.91
C GLY A 246 -0.05 -5.37 -15.66
N MET A 247 0.46 -5.98 -16.74
CA MET A 247 -0.23 -7.08 -17.43
C MET A 247 -0.43 -8.29 -16.52
N ILE A 248 0.53 -8.56 -15.64
CA ILE A 248 0.45 -9.66 -14.66
C ILE A 248 -0.62 -9.35 -13.62
N VAL A 249 -0.69 -8.10 -13.15
CA VAL A 249 -1.69 -7.66 -12.19
C VAL A 249 -3.10 -7.82 -12.76
N ASN A 250 -3.31 -7.39 -14.01
CA ASN A 250 -4.59 -7.56 -14.70
C ASN A 250 -5.00 -9.04 -14.78
N ALA A 251 -4.07 -9.93 -15.13
CA ALA A 251 -4.33 -11.37 -15.16
C ALA A 251 -4.73 -11.94 -13.78
N PHE A 252 -4.12 -11.47 -12.68
CA PHE A 252 -4.54 -11.87 -11.34
C PHE A 252 -5.93 -11.34 -10.97
N MET A 253 -6.30 -10.13 -11.41
CA MET A 253 -7.63 -9.56 -11.17
C MET A 253 -8.71 -10.39 -11.89
N GLU A 254 -8.51 -10.72 -13.16
CA GLU A 254 -9.42 -11.57 -13.93
C GLU A 254 -9.64 -12.95 -13.28
N LEU A 255 -8.59 -13.53 -12.69
CA LEU A 255 -8.69 -14.80 -11.95
C LEU A 255 -9.53 -14.69 -10.67
N GLN A 256 -9.49 -13.53 -10.00
CA GLN A 256 -10.31 -13.28 -8.81
C GLN A 256 -11.79 -13.14 -9.17
N ASP A 257 -12.11 -12.45 -10.26
CA ASP A 257 -13.50 -12.26 -10.72
C ASP A 257 -14.14 -13.60 -11.10
N TRP A 258 -13.41 -14.44 -11.83
CA TRP A 258 -13.86 -15.80 -12.16
C TRP A 258 -14.10 -16.66 -10.91
N SER A 259 -13.22 -16.55 -9.92
CA SER A 259 -13.34 -17.31 -8.67
C SER A 259 -14.50 -16.83 -7.79
N SER A 260 -14.75 -15.53 -7.74
CA SER A 260 -15.82 -14.91 -6.94
C SER A 260 -17.21 -15.23 -7.49
N SER A 261 -17.32 -15.43 -8.81
CA SER A 261 -18.54 -15.87 -9.49
C SER A 261 -19.05 -17.25 -9.04
N SER A 262 -18.20 -18.05 -8.38
CA SER A 262 -18.52 -19.40 -7.90
C SER A 262 -18.85 -19.50 -6.41
N SER A 263 -18.69 -18.41 -5.64
CA SER A 263 -18.95 -18.39 -4.19
C SER A 263 -19.55 -17.06 -3.76
N SER A 264 -20.78 -17.07 -3.24
CA SER A 264 -21.57 -15.90 -2.82
C SER A 264 -21.12 -15.26 -1.51
N GLY A 265 -19.82 -15.03 -1.34
CA GLY A 265 -19.22 -14.28 -0.24
C GLY A 265 -17.94 -13.58 -0.70
N PRO A 266 -17.39 -12.61 0.07
CA PRO A 266 -16.13 -11.99 -0.28
C PRO A 266 -15.06 -13.09 -0.34
N SER A 267 -14.59 -13.38 -1.56
CA SER A 267 -13.42 -14.22 -1.79
C SER A 267 -12.21 -13.45 -1.25
N ALA A 268 -11.98 -13.52 0.07
CA ALA A 268 -10.85 -12.88 0.73
C ALA A 268 -9.58 -13.68 0.44
N ARG A 269 -9.20 -13.74 -0.84
CA ARG A 269 -7.90 -14.27 -1.24
C ARG A 269 -6.85 -13.32 -0.67
N ASP A 270 -6.10 -13.81 0.30
CA ASP A 270 -4.96 -13.08 0.85
C ASP A 270 -3.77 -13.16 -0.13
N CYS A 271 -3.88 -12.38 -1.22
CA CYS A 271 -2.91 -12.27 -2.30
C CYS A 271 -2.50 -10.79 -2.45
N ILE A 272 -1.21 -10.51 -2.23
CA ILE A 272 -0.64 -9.17 -2.37
C ILE A 272 0.23 -9.14 -3.63
N LEU A 273 0.07 -8.12 -4.46
CA LEU A 273 0.82 -7.97 -5.71
C LEU A 273 1.59 -6.65 -5.68
N LEU A 274 2.89 -6.72 -5.99
CA LEU A 274 3.76 -5.57 -6.22
C LEU A 274 4.34 -5.70 -7.63
N ALA A 275 4.05 -4.74 -8.50
CA ALA A 275 4.49 -4.72 -9.89
C ALA A 275 5.29 -3.46 -10.18
N ALA A 276 6.37 -3.58 -10.96
CA ALA A 276 7.33 -2.50 -11.16
C ALA A 276 6.80 -1.31 -11.97
N CYS A 277 5.87 -1.54 -12.89
CA CYS A 277 5.36 -0.53 -13.82
C CYS A 277 3.97 -0.91 -14.35
N GLU A 278 3.28 0.03 -15.00
CA GLU A 278 2.00 -0.22 -15.65
C GLU A 278 2.12 -1.14 -16.88
N ALA A 279 0.98 -1.63 -17.37
CA ALA A 279 0.90 -2.61 -18.45
C ALA A 279 1.54 -2.15 -19.78
N HIS A 280 1.57 -0.85 -20.03
CA HIS A 280 2.10 -0.26 -21.26
C HIS A 280 3.51 0.32 -21.10
N GLU A 281 4.05 0.31 -19.88
CA GLU A 281 5.33 0.92 -19.54
C GLU A 281 6.49 -0.06 -19.74
N THR A 282 7.69 0.51 -19.86
CA THR A 282 8.94 -0.22 -19.93
C THR A 282 9.89 0.35 -18.89
N LEU A 283 10.66 -0.53 -18.25
CA LEU A 283 11.58 -0.14 -17.19
C LEU A 283 12.64 0.86 -17.70
N PRO A 284 13.10 1.78 -16.84
CA PRO A 284 14.08 2.80 -17.23
C PRO A 284 15.40 2.17 -17.68
N GLN A 285 15.98 2.71 -18.75
CA GLN A 285 17.26 2.24 -19.31
C GLN A 285 18.44 3.16 -19.00
N SER A 286 18.27 4.24 -18.21
CA SER A 286 19.39 5.14 -17.89
C SER A 286 20.50 4.39 -17.14
N ALA A 287 21.75 4.56 -17.60
CA ALA A 287 22.92 3.94 -16.98
C ALA A 287 23.23 4.42 -15.56
N ASP A 288 22.62 5.54 -15.13
CA ASP A 288 22.80 6.07 -13.78
C ASP A 288 22.22 5.14 -12.71
N PHE A 289 21.21 4.35 -13.09
CA PHE A 289 20.44 3.48 -12.23
C PHE A 289 20.70 2.00 -12.57
N PRO A 290 20.53 1.09 -11.59
CA PRO A 290 20.54 -0.33 -11.88
C PRO A 290 19.34 -0.72 -12.75
N ALA A 291 19.43 -1.87 -13.42
CA ALA A 291 18.33 -2.42 -14.20
C ALA A 291 17.15 -2.82 -13.28
N ASP A 292 17.45 -3.27 -12.04
CA ASP A 292 16.47 -3.66 -11.03
C ASP A 292 16.09 -2.52 -10.08
N VAL A 293 15.67 -1.38 -10.65
CA VAL A 293 15.26 -0.20 -9.86
C VAL A 293 14.16 -0.57 -8.86
N PHE A 294 13.15 -1.33 -9.29
CA PHE A 294 12.02 -1.70 -8.44
C PHE A 294 12.45 -2.61 -7.30
N THR A 295 13.18 -3.68 -7.60
CA THR A 295 13.75 -4.56 -6.58
C THR A 295 14.62 -3.78 -5.61
N SER A 296 15.56 -2.98 -6.12
CA SER A 296 16.48 -2.20 -5.31
C SER A 296 15.77 -1.19 -4.39
N CYS A 297 14.66 -0.60 -4.83
CA CYS A 297 13.79 0.25 -3.99
C CYS A 297 13.16 -0.55 -2.84
N LEU A 298 12.68 -1.76 -3.10
CA LEU A 298 12.02 -2.59 -2.10
C LEU A 298 13.00 -3.20 -1.10
N THR A 299 14.17 -3.62 -1.57
CA THR A 299 15.11 -4.43 -0.76
C THR A 299 16.26 -3.61 -0.18
N THR A 300 16.62 -2.50 -0.82
CA THR A 300 17.74 -1.61 -0.42
C THR A 300 17.38 -0.11 -0.52
N PRO A 301 16.28 0.33 0.11
CA PRO A 301 15.69 1.65 -0.10
C PRO A 301 16.64 2.81 0.17
N ILE A 302 17.46 2.73 1.23
CA ILE A 302 18.39 3.81 1.59
C ILE A 302 19.46 3.99 0.51
N LYS A 303 20.04 2.89 0.01
CA LYS A 303 21.08 2.94 -1.03
C LYS A 303 20.53 3.51 -2.32
N MET A 304 19.34 3.07 -2.72
CA MET A 304 18.67 3.58 -3.91
C MET A 304 18.27 5.06 -3.76
N ALA A 305 17.69 5.45 -2.62
CA ALA A 305 17.26 6.82 -2.37
C ALA A 305 18.43 7.81 -2.40
N LEU A 306 19.57 7.46 -1.77
CA LEU A 306 20.76 8.29 -1.78
C LEU A 306 21.34 8.42 -3.20
N ARG A 307 21.46 7.32 -3.94
CA ARG A 307 21.94 7.34 -5.32
C ARG A 307 21.04 8.19 -6.22
N TRP A 308 19.72 8.01 -6.11
CA TRP A 308 18.74 8.83 -6.83
C TRP A 308 18.82 10.31 -6.48
N PHE A 309 18.99 10.62 -5.19
CA PHE A 309 19.18 11.99 -4.74
C PHE A 309 20.45 12.61 -5.32
N CYS A 310 21.59 11.92 -5.25
CA CYS A 310 22.85 12.40 -5.80
C CYS A 310 22.73 12.70 -7.29
N THR A 311 22.18 11.78 -8.10
CA THR A 311 22.04 11.98 -9.55
C THR A 311 21.11 13.11 -9.94
N ARG A 312 20.09 13.43 -9.12
CA ARG A 312 19.08 14.46 -9.44
C ARG A 312 19.24 15.78 -8.69
N SER A 313 20.12 15.83 -7.70
CA SER A 313 20.39 17.02 -6.93
C SER A 313 21.31 17.97 -7.68
N LEU A 314 21.18 19.27 -7.38
CA LEU A 314 22.14 20.29 -7.82
C LEU A 314 23.56 20.03 -7.27
N LEU A 315 23.69 19.12 -6.30
CA LEU A 315 24.94 18.75 -5.65
C LEU A 315 25.66 17.56 -6.31
N HIS A 316 25.18 17.04 -7.44
CA HIS A 316 25.70 15.81 -8.04
C HIS A 316 27.23 15.84 -8.32
N GLU A 317 27.78 17.00 -8.67
CA GLU A 317 29.23 17.15 -8.91
C GLU A 317 30.07 17.15 -7.62
N SER A 318 29.43 17.43 -6.48
CA SER A 318 30.09 17.60 -5.19
C SER A 318 30.02 16.36 -4.28
N LEU A 319 29.18 15.39 -4.63
CA LEU A 319 28.96 14.18 -3.85
C LEU A 319 29.59 12.98 -4.58
N ASP A 320 30.57 12.35 -3.94
CA ASP A 320 31.16 11.12 -4.47
C ASP A 320 30.22 9.93 -4.20
N ASP A 321 29.65 9.36 -5.27
CA ASP A 321 28.79 8.18 -5.24
C ASP A 321 29.47 6.97 -4.59
N SER A 322 30.81 6.92 -4.56
CA SER A 322 31.58 5.82 -3.98
C SER A 322 31.38 5.66 -2.46
N ILE A 323 30.89 6.71 -1.79
CA ILE A 323 30.59 6.75 -0.36
C ILE A 323 29.31 5.94 -0.04
N ILE A 324 28.41 5.78 -1.02
CA ILE A 324 27.15 5.05 -0.87
C ILE A 324 27.41 3.55 -1.07
N ARG A 325 28.04 2.90 -0.08
CA ARG A 325 28.30 1.45 -0.08
C ARG A 325 27.12 0.64 0.45
#